data_AF-A0A354Z023-F1
#
_entry.id   AF-A0A354Z023-F1
#
_cell.length_a   1.000
_cell.length_b   1.000
_cell.length_c   1.000
_cell.angle_alpha   90.00
_cell.angle_beta   90.00
_cell.angle_gamma   90.00
#
_symmetry.space_group_name_H-M   'P 1'
#
loop_
_entity.id
_entity.type
_entity.pdbx_description
1 polymer ?
#
loop_
_entity_poly.entity_id
_entity_poly.type
_entity_poly.pdbx_seq_one_letter_code
_entity_poly.pdbx_strand_id
1 'polypeptide(L)'
;MRHAWLLLILLSLPAVAAEPSAIDSSEHRSANSTGLHSVEIAVAEAEAAVARAPDRPEPLLVLAEAHRARIPHSSRYRQLLIAHRIKDTLEAAVAREGRPGEAHLALLRFHLRAPVLAGGSTSEARRLHVRIAAVGASHDRLAR
;
A
#
# COMPACT_ATOMS: atom_id res chain seq x y z
N MET A 1 11.92 -24.26 -12.94
CA MET A 1 11.09 -23.59 -13.97
C MET A 1 9.71 -23.40 -13.36
N ARG A 2 9.38 -22.42 -12.52
CA ARG A 2 9.46 -20.95 -12.62
C ARG A 2 8.93 -20.44 -13.97
N HIS A 3 7.72 -19.85 -13.90
CA HIS A 3 7.06 -18.86 -14.76
C HIS A 3 5.61 -19.26 -15.09
N ALA A 4 4.73 -18.26 -15.14
CA ALA A 4 3.33 -18.30 -15.61
C ALA A 4 2.18 -18.44 -14.57
N TRP A 5 2.15 -17.59 -13.53
CA TRP A 5 0.89 -17.31 -12.81
C TRP A 5 0.77 -15.82 -12.44
N LEU A 6 0.75 -14.93 -13.43
CA LEU A 6 0.60 -13.49 -13.18
C LEU A 6 -0.22 -12.71 -14.22
N LEU A 7 -1.19 -13.36 -14.87
CA LEU A 7 -2.14 -12.68 -15.75
C LEU A 7 -3.43 -13.49 -15.78
N LEU A 8 -4.44 -13.05 -15.03
CA LEU A 8 -5.89 -13.25 -15.28
C LEU A 8 -6.62 -13.09 -13.95
N ILE A 9 -7.31 -11.95 -13.78
CA ILE A 9 -8.67 -11.82 -13.25
C ILE A 9 -8.98 -10.31 -13.31
N LEU A 10 -9.68 -9.91 -14.38
CA LEU A 10 -10.68 -8.83 -14.44
C LEU A 10 -11.01 -8.54 -15.92
N LEU A 11 -11.59 -9.53 -16.58
CA LEU A 11 -12.23 -9.36 -17.90
C LEU A 11 -13.45 -10.27 -17.94
N SER A 12 -14.61 -9.70 -17.60
CA SER A 12 -15.91 -10.26 -17.94
C SER A 12 -16.97 -9.16 -17.92
N LEU A 13 -17.22 -8.55 -19.09
CA LEU A 13 -18.52 -8.14 -19.68
C LEU A 13 -18.27 -7.29 -20.95
N PRO A 14 -19.22 -7.24 -21.91
CA PRO A 14 -18.98 -7.61 -23.30
C PRO A 14 -18.65 -6.44 -24.23
N ALA A 15 -18.09 -6.81 -25.39
CA ALA A 15 -17.80 -5.95 -26.52
C ALA A 15 -19.07 -5.23 -27.03
N VAL A 16 -19.10 -3.92 -26.88
CA VAL A 16 -19.82 -3.02 -27.79
C VAL A 16 -18.80 -2.55 -28.82
N ALA A 17 -19.03 -2.92 -30.07
CA ALA A 17 -18.32 -2.36 -31.20
C ALA A 17 -18.64 -0.86 -31.29
N ALA A 18 -17.64 -0.01 -31.07
CA ALA A 18 -17.68 1.40 -31.40
C ALA A 18 -16.40 1.75 -32.16
N GLU A 19 -16.59 2.42 -33.29
CA GLU A 19 -15.58 2.77 -34.28
C GLU A 19 -14.38 3.52 -33.69
N PRO A 20 -13.18 3.44 -34.32
CA PRO A 20 -12.00 4.18 -33.89
C PRO A 20 -12.14 5.66 -34.28
N SER A 21 -13.01 6.39 -33.60
CA SER A 21 -13.03 7.85 -33.68
C SER A 21 -11.89 8.39 -32.81
N ALA A 22 -11.16 9.35 -33.38
CA ALA A 22 -10.01 10.01 -32.76
C ALA A 22 -10.43 10.96 -31.61
N ILE A 23 -10.99 10.38 -30.56
CA ILE A 23 -11.40 10.94 -29.26
C ILE A 23 -10.67 10.05 -28.23
N ASP A 24 -9.81 10.45 -27.30
CA ASP A 24 -9.45 11.75 -26.77
C ASP A 24 -8.13 11.60 -25.99
N SER A 25 -7.04 12.18 -26.51
CA SER A 25 -5.74 12.21 -25.81
C SER A 25 -5.67 13.30 -24.72
N SER A 26 -6.69 14.15 -24.63
CA SER A 26 -6.81 15.28 -23.70
C SER A 26 -7.67 14.93 -22.49
N GLU A 27 -8.77 14.18 -22.64
CA GLU A 27 -9.56 13.65 -21.52
C GLU A 27 -8.76 12.69 -20.64
N HIS A 28 -7.97 11.78 -21.24
CA HIS A 28 -7.10 10.88 -20.47
C HIS A 28 -6.01 11.64 -19.70
N ARG A 29 -5.49 12.74 -20.26
CA ARG A 29 -4.51 13.60 -19.56
C ARG A 29 -5.17 14.41 -18.45
N SER A 30 -6.36 14.95 -18.69
CA SER A 30 -7.13 15.73 -17.72
C SER A 30 -7.52 14.87 -16.51
N ALA A 31 -8.10 13.69 -16.74
CA ALA A 31 -8.49 12.77 -15.67
C ALA A 31 -7.28 12.27 -14.86
N ASN A 32 -6.16 11.96 -15.52
CA ASN A 32 -4.94 11.54 -14.82
C ASN A 32 -4.30 12.70 -14.02
N SER A 33 -4.40 13.95 -14.51
CA SER A 33 -3.90 15.13 -13.80
C SER A 33 -4.72 15.44 -12.55
N THR A 34 -6.04 15.32 -12.62
CA THR A 34 -6.95 15.51 -11.48
C THR A 34 -6.74 14.43 -10.43
N GLY A 35 -6.57 13.17 -10.85
CA GLY A 35 -6.27 12.05 -9.96
C GLY A 35 -4.91 12.21 -9.26
N LEU A 36 -3.87 12.65 -9.97
CA LEU A 36 -2.58 12.91 -9.34
C LEU A 36 -2.66 14.10 -8.37
N HIS A 37 -3.37 15.17 -8.72
CA HIS A 37 -3.53 16.34 -7.85
C HIS A 37 -4.19 15.99 -6.52
N SER A 38 -5.27 15.20 -6.52
CA SER A 38 -5.92 14.76 -5.30
C SER A 38 -5.03 13.84 -4.45
N VAL A 39 -4.20 13.00 -5.08
CA VAL A 39 -3.22 12.17 -4.38
C VAL A 39 -2.14 13.01 -3.69
N GLU A 40 -1.60 14.04 -4.33
CA GLU A 40 -0.59 14.92 -3.70
C GLU A 40 -1.18 15.71 -2.53
N ILE A 41 -2.45 16.13 -2.61
CA ILE A 41 -3.16 16.74 -1.46
C ILE A 41 -3.25 15.73 -0.30
N ALA A 42 -3.66 14.49 -0.58
CA ALA A 42 -3.76 13.45 0.45
C ALA A 42 -2.42 13.15 1.12
N VAL A 43 -1.31 13.17 0.36
CA VAL A 43 0.04 13.03 0.94
C VAL A 43 0.36 14.20 1.86
N ALA A 44 0.13 15.44 1.42
CA ALA A 44 0.42 16.63 2.23
C ALA A 44 -0.42 16.68 3.52
N GLU A 45 -1.70 16.31 3.46
CA GLU A 45 -2.57 16.23 4.64
C GLU A 45 -2.11 15.12 5.61
N ALA A 46 -1.69 13.98 5.09
CA ALA A 46 -1.16 12.89 5.90
C ALA A 46 0.17 13.27 6.59
N GLU A 47 1.07 13.96 5.88
CA GLU A 47 2.30 14.51 6.45
C GLU A 47 1.99 15.52 7.57
N ALA A 48 1.02 16.41 7.36
CA ALA A 48 0.56 17.34 8.39
C ALA A 48 -0.10 16.63 9.59
N ALA A 49 -0.76 15.50 9.38
CA ALA A 49 -1.31 14.67 10.47
C ALA A 49 -0.18 14.02 11.30
N VAL A 50 0.88 13.52 10.64
CA VAL A 50 2.08 12.98 11.32
C VAL A 50 2.74 14.07 12.16
N ALA A 51 2.88 15.30 11.62
CA ALA A 51 3.47 16.42 12.35
C ALA A 51 2.67 16.83 13.60
N ARG A 52 1.33 16.73 13.56
CA ARG A 52 0.46 17.05 14.71
C ARG A 52 0.45 15.98 15.80
N ALA A 53 0.71 14.73 15.46
CA ALA A 53 0.68 13.60 16.39
C ALA A 53 1.85 12.65 16.14
N PRO A 54 3.10 13.08 16.42
CA PRO A 54 4.32 12.34 16.04
C PRO A 54 4.50 11.02 16.77
N ASP A 55 3.85 10.84 17.93
CA ASP A 55 3.96 9.64 18.76
C ASP A 55 2.87 8.60 18.45
N ARG A 56 1.94 8.94 17.56
CA ARG A 56 0.81 8.07 17.21
C ARG A 56 1.10 7.26 15.94
N PRO A 57 0.80 5.95 15.92
CA PRO A 57 0.99 5.13 14.73
C PRO A 57 -0.04 5.44 13.62
N GLU A 58 -1.25 5.89 13.96
CA GLU A 58 -2.36 6.03 13.01
C GLU A 58 -2.07 7.00 11.85
N PRO A 59 -1.51 8.21 12.07
CA PRO A 59 -1.17 9.11 10.97
C PRO A 59 -0.15 8.53 9.99
N LEU A 60 0.76 7.68 10.45
CA LEU A 60 1.74 7.01 9.59
C LEU A 60 1.08 5.97 8.69
N LEU A 61 0.04 5.28 9.18
CA LEU A 61 -0.74 4.36 8.34
C LEU A 61 -1.47 5.10 7.23
N VAL A 62 -2.04 6.28 7.54
CA VAL A 62 -2.66 7.16 6.54
C VAL A 62 -1.62 7.64 5.51
N LEU A 63 -0.42 8.03 5.96
CA LEU A 63 0.66 8.45 5.06
C LEU A 63 1.13 7.31 4.14
N ALA A 64 1.27 6.10 4.67
CA ALA A 64 1.61 4.93 3.88
C ALA A 64 0.56 4.64 2.79
N GLU A 65 -0.73 4.79 3.12
CA GLU A 65 -1.82 4.62 2.15
C GLU A 65 -1.85 5.75 1.10
N ALA A 66 -1.62 7.00 1.49
CA ALA A 66 -1.50 8.12 0.56
C ALA A 66 -0.33 7.91 -0.42
N HIS A 67 0.82 7.43 0.06
CA HIS A 67 1.93 7.03 -0.80
C HIS A 67 1.56 5.86 -1.73
N ARG A 68 0.80 4.87 -1.25
CA ARG A 68 0.30 3.76 -2.09
C ARG A 68 -0.56 4.27 -3.24
N ALA A 69 -1.44 5.23 -2.98
CA ALA A 69 -2.28 5.87 -4.00
C ALA A 69 -1.48 6.59 -5.09
N ARG A 70 -0.22 6.97 -4.82
CA ARG A 70 0.68 7.59 -5.81
C ARG A 70 1.35 6.61 -6.79
N ILE A 71 1.35 5.32 -6.48
CA ILE A 71 2.03 4.29 -7.30
C ILE A 71 1.47 4.24 -8.74
N PRO A 72 0.15 4.17 -8.99
CA PRO A 72 -0.40 4.07 -10.34
C PRO A 72 -0.04 5.26 -11.25
N HIS A 73 0.19 6.45 -10.65
CA HIS A 73 0.51 7.68 -11.36
C HIS A 73 2.03 7.91 -11.52
N SER A 74 2.86 6.92 -11.15
CA SER A 74 4.31 7.05 -11.12
C SER A 74 5.01 6.16 -12.15
N SER A 75 6.12 6.64 -12.70
CA SER A 75 7.05 5.80 -13.49
C SER A 75 7.53 4.59 -12.68
N ARG A 76 7.90 3.48 -13.32
CA ARG A 76 8.37 2.25 -12.65
C ARG A 76 9.50 2.50 -11.64
N TYR A 77 10.48 3.35 -11.99
CA TYR A 77 11.56 3.71 -11.07
C TYR A 77 11.03 4.44 -9.82
N ARG A 78 10.14 5.43 -10.00
CA ARG A 78 9.50 6.13 -8.88
C ARG A 78 8.61 5.21 -8.03
N GLN A 79 7.95 4.23 -8.63
CA GLN A 79 7.15 3.24 -7.88
C GLN A 79 8.02 2.46 -6.88
N LEU A 80 9.26 2.10 -7.25
CA LEU A 80 10.20 1.46 -6.33
C LEU A 80 10.60 2.38 -5.18
N LEU A 81 10.89 3.66 -5.45
CA LEU A 81 11.19 4.64 -4.40
C LEU A 81 10.00 4.87 -3.47
N ILE A 82 8.79 4.94 -4.02
CA ILE A 82 7.55 5.06 -3.23
C ILE A 82 7.34 3.82 -2.36
N ALA A 83 7.57 2.62 -2.90
CA ALA A 83 7.45 1.39 -2.12
C ALA A 83 8.44 1.35 -0.94
N HIS A 84 9.68 1.82 -1.12
CA HIS A 84 10.62 1.97 -0.01
C HIS A 84 10.09 2.95 1.05
N ARG A 85 9.58 4.12 0.64
CA ARG A 85 8.97 5.08 1.59
C ARG A 85 7.78 4.50 2.34
N ILE A 86 6.93 3.71 1.67
CA ILE A 86 5.81 2.99 2.33
C ILE A 86 6.36 2.06 3.39
N LYS A 87 7.38 1.26 3.05
CA LYS A 87 8.02 0.35 4.01
C LYS A 87 8.55 1.10 5.23
N ASP A 88 9.36 2.13 5.01
CA ASP A 88 9.98 2.93 6.09
C ASP A 88 8.89 3.55 6.99
N THR A 89 7.80 4.04 6.38
CA THR A 89 6.66 4.62 7.10
C THR A 89 5.93 3.57 7.96
N LEU A 90 5.73 2.36 7.43
CA LEU A 90 5.09 1.26 8.15
C LEU A 90 5.98 0.71 9.28
N GLU A 91 7.29 0.62 9.06
CA GLU A 91 8.25 0.26 10.12
C GLU A 91 8.24 1.30 11.24
N ALA A 92 8.17 2.59 10.89
CA ALA A 92 8.03 3.68 11.84
C ALA A 92 6.70 3.62 12.61
N ALA A 93 5.60 3.20 11.96
CA ALA A 93 4.32 2.98 12.62
C ALA A 93 4.39 1.81 13.62
N VAL A 94 4.99 0.68 13.21
CA VAL A 94 5.23 -0.49 14.07
C VAL A 94 6.06 -0.14 15.30
N ALA A 95 7.08 0.71 15.16
CA ALA A 95 7.91 1.14 16.29
C ALA A 95 7.13 1.92 17.36
N ARG A 96 6.05 2.61 16.97
CA ARG A 96 5.14 3.35 17.87
C ARG A 96 4.01 2.47 18.39
N GLU A 97 3.71 1.39 17.69
CA GLU A 97 2.70 0.42 18.08
C GLU A 97 3.26 -0.50 19.19
N GLY A 98 3.00 -0.14 20.45
CA GLY A 98 3.53 -0.88 21.61
C GLY A 98 3.11 -2.35 21.72
N ARG A 99 2.15 -2.81 20.90
CA ARG A 99 1.75 -4.21 20.76
C ARG A 99 1.37 -4.50 19.31
N PRO A 100 1.43 -5.76 18.84
CA PRO A 100 0.94 -6.13 17.52
C PRO A 100 -0.50 -5.67 17.27
N GLY A 101 -0.68 -4.81 16.26
CA GLY A 101 -1.97 -4.26 15.84
C GLY A 101 -2.03 -4.03 14.32
N GLU A 102 -2.68 -2.94 13.90
CA GLU A 102 -2.89 -2.63 12.47
C GLU A 102 -1.58 -2.29 11.77
N ALA A 103 -0.61 -1.64 12.43
CA ALA A 103 0.67 -1.34 11.80
C ALA A 103 1.46 -2.60 11.47
N HIS A 104 1.46 -3.59 12.36
CA HIS A 104 2.06 -4.90 12.09
C HIS A 104 1.35 -5.63 10.95
N LEU A 105 0.01 -5.55 10.87
CA LEU A 105 -0.77 -6.15 9.77
C LEU A 105 -0.50 -5.46 8.43
N ALA A 106 -0.39 -4.13 8.41
CA ALA A 106 -0.07 -3.35 7.23
C ALA A 106 1.34 -3.70 6.71
N LEU A 107 2.34 -3.79 7.59
CA LEU A 107 3.70 -4.18 7.23
C LEU A 107 3.77 -5.64 6.75
N LEU A 108 3.01 -6.55 7.37
CA LEU A 108 2.85 -7.93 6.90
C LEU A 108 2.31 -7.96 5.46
N ARG A 109 1.23 -7.23 5.19
CA ARG A 109 0.62 -7.14 3.85
C ARG A 109 1.59 -6.53 2.84
N PHE A 110 2.37 -5.53 3.24
CA PHE A 110 3.42 -4.96 2.40
C PHE A 110 4.44 -6.03 1.99
N HIS A 111 5.01 -6.75 2.95
CA HIS A 111 6.03 -7.76 2.65
C HIS A 111 5.54 -8.92 1.78
N LEU A 112 4.24 -9.24 1.84
CA LEU A 112 3.62 -10.27 0.99
C LEU A 112 3.34 -9.79 -0.44
N ARG A 113 3.06 -8.50 -0.64
CA ARG A 113 2.62 -7.94 -1.93
C ARG A 113 3.73 -7.26 -2.71
N ALA A 114 4.67 -6.61 -2.02
CA ALA A 114 5.76 -5.91 -2.66
C ALA A 114 6.76 -6.90 -3.29
N PRO A 115 7.35 -6.59 -4.45
CA PRO A 115 8.44 -7.39 -4.99
C PRO A 115 9.68 -7.27 -4.10
N VAL A 116 10.57 -8.28 -4.16
CA VAL A 116 11.81 -8.31 -3.35
C VAL A 116 12.67 -7.06 -3.56
N LEU A 117 12.76 -6.59 -4.81
CA LEU A 117 13.54 -5.38 -5.16
C LEU A 117 12.95 -4.08 -4.55
N ALA A 118 11.71 -4.12 -4.08
CA ALA A 118 11.03 -3.03 -3.40
C ALA A 118 10.96 -3.23 -1.88
N GLY A 119 11.65 -4.23 -1.33
CA GLY A 119 11.65 -4.53 0.10
C GLY A 119 10.64 -5.58 0.55
N GLY A 120 9.95 -6.26 -0.38
CA GLY A 120 9.13 -7.43 -0.08
C GLY A 120 9.96 -8.59 0.48
N SER A 121 9.43 -9.33 1.47
CA SER A 121 10.14 -10.44 2.10
C SER A 121 9.19 -11.43 2.75
N THR A 122 9.10 -12.64 2.19
CA THR A 122 8.31 -13.74 2.78
C THR A 122 8.82 -14.16 4.16
N SER A 123 10.12 -13.99 4.41
CA SER A 123 10.73 -14.29 5.71
C SER A 123 10.31 -13.27 6.77
N GLU A 124 10.29 -11.97 6.44
CA GLU A 124 9.78 -10.93 7.34
C GLU A 124 8.28 -11.08 7.56
N ALA A 125 7.52 -11.35 6.50
CA ALA A 125 6.09 -11.63 6.59
C ALA A 125 5.82 -12.78 7.56
N ARG A 126 6.58 -13.88 7.48
CA ARG A 126 6.44 -15.00 8.40
C ARG A 126 6.72 -14.61 9.85
N ARG A 127 7.76 -13.82 10.11
CA ARG A 127 8.09 -13.32 11.46
C ARG A 127 6.96 -12.47 12.04
N LEU A 128 6.43 -11.53 11.26
CA LEU A 128 5.32 -10.68 11.67
C LEU A 128 4.06 -11.51 11.94
N HIS A 129 3.76 -12.48 11.08
CA HIS A 129 2.62 -13.37 11.26
C HIS A 129 2.67 -14.13 12.60
N VAL A 130 3.83 -14.72 12.93
CA VAL A 130 4.02 -15.42 14.22
C VAL A 130 3.82 -14.47 15.41
N ARG A 131 4.37 -13.25 15.32
CA ARG A 131 4.23 -12.23 16.38
C ARG A 131 2.76 -11.83 16.59
N ILE A 132 2.02 -11.62 15.52
CA ILE A 132 0.59 -11.26 15.58
C ILE A 132 -0.23 -12.42 16.15
N ALA A 133 0.01 -13.64 15.68
CA ALA A 133 -0.70 -14.84 16.13
C ALA A 133 -0.51 -15.12 17.63
N ALA A 134 0.69 -14.85 18.18
CA ALA A 134 0.96 -15.03 19.60
C ALA A 134 0.04 -14.18 20.50
N VAL A 135 -0.29 -12.95 20.08
CA VAL A 135 -1.19 -12.06 20.83
C VAL A 135 -2.64 -12.57 20.78
N GLY A 136 -3.10 -13.05 19.63
CA GLY A 136 -4.44 -13.63 19.48
C GLY A 136 -4.64 -14.86 20.38
N ALA A 137 -3.67 -15.77 20.37
CA ALA A 137 -3.71 -16.97 21.21
C ALA A 137 -3.74 -16.66 22.72
N SER A 138 -3.10 -15.57 23.16
CA SER A 138 -3.18 -15.11 24.55
C SER A 138 -4.58 -14.58 24.92
N HIS A 139 -5.26 -13.87 24.03
CA HIS A 139 -6.61 -13.36 24.29
C HIS A 139 -7.63 -14.51 24.38
N ASP A 140 -7.56 -15.48 23.47
CA ASP A 140 -8.46 -16.66 23.45
C ASP A 140 -8.30 -17.59 24.68
N ARG A 141 -7.18 -17.47 25.40
CA ARG A 141 -6.95 -18.23 26.63
C ARG A 141 -7.57 -17.55 27.85
N LEU A 142 -7.68 -16.22 27.85
CA LEU A 142 -8.29 -15.44 28.93
C LEU A 142 -9.82 -15.39 28.83
N ALA A 143 -10.37 -15.64 27.64
CA ALA A 143 -11.82 -15.66 27.40
C ALA A 143 -12.50 -17.02 27.69
N ARG A 144 -11.76 -18.01 28.21
CA ARG A 144 -12.25 -19.34 28.60
C ARG A 144 -12.17 -19.52 30.10
#